data_AF-A0A428P9A4-F1
#
_entry.id   AF-A0A428P9A4-F1
#
_cell.length_a   1.000
_cell.length_b   1.000
_cell.length_c   1.000
_cell.angle_alpha   90.00
_cell.angle_beta   90.00
_cell.angle_gamma   90.00
#
_symmetry.space_group_name_H-M   'P 1'
#
loop_
_entity.id
_entity.type
_entity.pdbx_description
1 polymer ?
#
loop_
_entity_poly.entity_id
_entity_poly.type
_entity_poly.pdbx_seq_one_letter_code
_entity_poly.pdbx_strand_id
1 'polypeptide(L)' 'MSYTTAIRYDVLEHVLKAWLLETFGPSQSRTGPVWSCTVIGEGHSSMWQVSAPREITNDEQDTLILRSQPRGASSFGR' A
#
# COMPACT_ATOMS: atom_id res chain seq x y z
N MET A 1 -16.58 -0.65 11.00
CA MET A 1 -16.35 0.56 10.19
C MET A 1 -14.99 0.40 9.53
N SER A 2 -14.90 0.59 8.22
CA SER A 2 -13.65 0.56 7.48
C SER A 2 -13.14 1.99 7.28
N TYR A 3 -11.83 2.17 7.38
CA TYR A 3 -11.16 3.46 7.19
C TYR A 3 -10.62 3.51 5.77
N THR A 4 -11.04 4.53 5.02
CA THR A 4 -10.55 4.77 3.67
C THR A 4 -9.45 5.82 3.72
N THR A 5 -8.26 5.47 3.26
CA THR A 5 -7.08 6.32 3.18
C THR A 5 -6.65 6.44 1.73
N ALA A 6 -6.43 7.67 1.26
CA ALA A 6 -5.84 7.92 -0.04
C ALA A 6 -4.31 7.90 0.10
N ILE A 7 -3.69 6.89 -0.51
CA ILE A 7 -2.26 6.64 -0.51
C ILE A 7 -1.73 7.10 -1.86
N ARG A 8 -1.00 8.22 -1.88
CA ARG A 8 -0.49 8.85 -3.11
C ARG A 8 0.98 8.46 -3.32
N TYR A 9 1.27 7.29 -3.91
CA TYR A 9 2.66 6.84 -4.03
C TYR A 9 2.96 6.08 -5.33
N ASP A 10 4.23 6.16 -5.73
CA ASP A 10 4.85 5.26 -6.71
C ASP A 10 5.03 3.85 -6.12
N VAL A 11 3.92 3.27 -5.63
CA VAL A 11 3.87 1.91 -5.09
C VAL A 11 3.27 0.99 -6.13
N LEU A 12 4.01 -0.07 -6.46
CA LEU A 12 3.49 -1.15 -7.29
C LEU A 12 2.38 -1.89 -6.54
N GLU A 13 1.28 -2.19 -7.23
CA GLU A 13 0.09 -2.83 -6.67
C GLU A 13 0.43 -4.06 -5.81
N HIS A 14 1.35 -4.90 -6.28
CA HIS A 14 1.73 -6.13 -5.59
C HIS A 14 2.44 -5.87 -4.26
N VAL A 15 3.23 -4.79 -4.13
CA VAL A 15 3.89 -4.40 -2.87
C VAL A 15 2.84 -3.95 -1.87
N LEU A 16 1.89 -3.14 -2.31
CA LEU A 16 0.78 -2.67 -1.48
C LEU A 16 -0.08 -3.84 -0.99
N LYS A 17 -0.47 -4.75 -1.89
CA LYS A 17 -1.26 -5.96 -1.55
C LYS A 17 -0.49 -6.88 -0.59
N ALA A 18 0.81 -7.06 -0.79
CA ALA A 18 1.65 -7.87 0.10
C ALA A 18 1.73 -7.24 1.50
N TRP A 19 1.99 -5.94 1.60
CA TRP A 19 2.02 -5.23 2.87
C TRP A 19 0.67 -5.27 3.60
N LEU A 20 -0.43 -5.10 2.88
CA LEU A 20 -1.78 -5.21 3.45
C LEU A 20 -2.05 -6.62 3.98
N LEU A 21 -1.60 -7.65 3.25
CA LEU A 21 -1.68 -9.04 3.67
C LEU A 21 -0.86 -9.31 4.93
N GLU A 22 0.36 -8.78 5.02
CA GLU A 22 1.22 -8.92 6.20
C GLU A 22 0.67 -8.15 7.42
N THR A 23 0.10 -6.97 7.19
CA THR A 23 -0.32 -6.04 8.25
C THR A 23 -1.71 -6.36 8.81
N PHE A 24 -2.66 -6.68 7.93
CA PHE A 24 -4.07 -6.89 8.28
C PHE A 24 -4.52 -8.34 8.11
N GLY A 25 -3.68 -9.21 7.56
CA GLY A 25 -4.04 -10.58 7.22
C GLY A 25 -4.75 -10.68 5.87
N PRO A 26 -5.43 -11.80 5.57
CA PRO A 26 -6.08 -12.01 4.28
C PRO A 26 -7.14 -10.94 3.98
N SER A 27 -7.20 -10.48 2.73
CA SER A 27 -8.18 -9.47 2.28
C SER A 27 -9.62 -9.91 2.44
N GLN A 28 -9.88 -11.22 2.59
CA GLN A 28 -11.18 -11.78 2.91
C GLN A 28 -11.16 -12.43 4.29
N SER A 29 -12.10 -12.00 5.14
CA SER A 29 -12.48 -12.70 6.36
C SER A 29 -13.82 -13.40 6.17
N ARG A 30 -14.18 -14.26 7.13
CA ARG A 30 -15.48 -14.93 7.18
C ARG A 30 -16.68 -13.97 7.10
N THR A 31 -16.48 -12.71 7.46
CA THR A 31 -17.51 -11.65 7.50
C THR A 31 -17.44 -10.66 6.33
N GLY A 32 -16.53 -10.88 5.37
CA GLY A 32 -16.35 -9.99 4.21
C GLY A 32 -14.92 -9.42 4.10
N PRO A 33 -14.71 -8.45 3.20
CA PRO A 33 -13.40 -7.91 2.94
C PRO A 33 -12.84 -7.17 4.16
N VAL A 34 -11.64 -7.57 4.61
CA VAL A 34 -10.91 -6.92 5.72
C VAL A 34 -10.27 -5.64 5.22
N TRP A 35 -9.67 -5.70 4.03
CA TRP A 35 -9.08 -4.56 3.36
C TRP A 35 -9.27 -4.65 1.85
N SER A 36 -9.23 -3.51 1.18
CA SER A 36 -9.25 -3.38 -0.28
C SER A 36 -8.34 -2.25 -0.73
N CYS A 37 -7.81 -2.36 -1.95
CA CYS A 37 -7.02 -1.31 -2.59
C CYS A 37 -7.54 -1.12 -4.02
N THR A 38 -7.86 0.13 -4.37
CA THR A 38 -8.37 0.50 -5.70
C THR A 38 -7.54 1.66 -6.21
N VAL A 39 -7.11 1.60 -7.47
CA VAL A 39 -6.43 2.75 -8.09
C VAL A 39 -7.47 3.85 -8.36
N ILE A 40 -7.17 5.07 -7.92
CA ILE A 40 -8.03 6.26 -8.09
C ILE A 40 -7.37 7.34 -8.97
N GLY A 41 -6.12 7.16 -9.34
CA GLY A 41 -5.43 7.99 -10.31
C GLY A 41 -4.24 7.25 -10.90
N GLU A 42 -4.23 7.07 -12.21
CA GLU A 42 -3.10 6.51 -12.96
C GLU A 42 -2.34 7.67 -13.61
N GLY A 43 -1.03 7.76 -13.36
CA GLY A 43 -0.18 8.86 -13.84
C GLY A 43 1.27 8.66 -13.41
N HIS A 44 2.06 9.73 -13.39
CA HIS A 44 3.46 9.71 -12.92
C HIS A 44 3.62 9.31 -11.44
N SER A 45 2.52 9.24 -10.69
CA SER A 45 2.44 8.65 -9.36
C SER A 45 1.07 8.04 -9.23
N SER A 46 1.00 6.70 -9.13
CA SER A 46 -0.26 6.01 -8.93
C SER A 46 -0.89 6.43 -7.60
N MET A 47 -2.17 6.79 -7.60
CA MET A 47 -2.90 7.08 -6.38
C MET A 47 -3.80 5.89 -6.05
N TRP A 48 -3.63 5.33 -4.86
CA TRP A 48 -4.33 4.16 -4.37
C TRP A 48 -5.28 4.55 -3.25
N GLN A 49 -6.56 4.23 -3.41
CA GLN A 49 -7.53 4.28 -2.33
C GLN A 49 -7.51 2.95 -1.60
N VAL A 50 -7.06 2.97 -0.35
CA VAL A 50 -7.00 1.78 0.49
C VAL A 50 -8.08 1.86 1.56
N SER A 51 -8.91 0.83 1.66
CA SER A 51 -9.84 0.65 2.77
C SER A 51 -9.32 -0.45 3.68
N ALA A 52 -9.19 -0.17 4.97
CA ALA A 52 -8.64 -1.09 5.97
C ALA A 52 -9.52 -1.12 7.23
N PRO A 53 -9.38 -2.13 8.12
CA PRO A 53 -10.21 -2.22 9.32
C PRO A 53 -9.83 -1.19 10.39
N ARG A 54 -8.64 -0.58 10.26
CA ARG A 54 -8.16 0.57 11.04
C ARG A 54 -7.54 1.60 10.11
N GLU A 55 -7.37 2.81 10.63
CA GLU A 55 -6.63 3.87 9.96
C GLU A 55 -5.17 3.44 9.71
N ILE A 56 -4.67 3.75 8.51
CA ILE A 56 -3.26 3.57 8.14
C ILE A 56 -2.53 4.84 8.54
N THR A 57 -1.62 4.71 9.50
CA THR A 57 -0.88 5.86 10.04
C THR A 57 0.10 6.43 9.02
N ASN A 58 0.54 7.68 9.21
CA ASN A 58 1.55 8.30 8.33
C ASN A 58 2.88 7.53 8.34
N ASP A 59 3.27 6.92 9.47
CA ASP A 59 4.49 6.10 9.58
C ASP A 59 4.43 4.82 8.73
N GLU A 60 3.25 4.16 8.73
CA GLU A 60 3.01 2.99 7.88
C GLU A 60 2.99 3.36 6.40
N GLN A 61 2.44 4.53 6.08
CA GLN A 61 2.49 5.09 4.74
C GLN A 61 3.94 5.37 4.31
N ASP A 62 4.77 5.96 5.19
CA ASP A 62 6.19 6.21 4.91
C ASP A 62 6.97 4.89 4.71
N THR A 63 6.72 3.89 5.54
CA THR A 63 7.30 2.55 5.40
C THR A 63 6.92 1.89 4.07
N LEU A 64 5.67 2.05 3.63
CA LEU A 64 5.20 1.58 2.33
C LEU A 64 5.97 2.25 1.18
N ILE A 65 6.20 3.57 1.24
CA ILE A 65 7.01 4.30 0.27
C ILE A 65 8.42 3.74 0.21
N LEU A 66 9.05 3.53 1.38
CA LEU A 66 10.41 2.99 1.47
C LEU A 66 10.51 1.57 0.92
N ARG A 67 9.47 0.76 1.08
CA ARG A 67 9.40 -0.60 0.50
C ARG A 67 9.11 -0.59 -1.01
N SER A 68 8.47 0.45 -1.53
CA SER A 68 7.99 0.49 -2.91
C SER A 68 8.88 1.25 -3.87
N GLN A 69 9.66 2.22 -3.39
CA GLN A 69 10.74 2.78 -4.19
C GLN A 69 11.54 1.59 -4.69
N PRO A 70 11.83 1.49 -6.01
CA PRO A 70 12.89 0.60 -6.42
C PRO A 70 14.08 1.03 -5.57
N ARG A 71 14.78 0.08 -4.95
CA ARG A 71 16.12 0.30 -4.43
C ARG A 71 16.99 0.78 -5.60
N GLY A 72 16.87 2.06 -5.92
CA GLY A 72 17.61 2.75 -6.94
C GLY A 72 18.89 3.22 -6.29
N ALA A 73 19.97 2.53 -6.65
CA ALA A 73 21.36 2.88 -6.40
C ALA A 73 21.92 2.58 -4.98
N SER A 74 22.54 1.41 -4.84
CA SER A 74 23.99 1.46 -5.05
C SER A 74 24.29 0.80 -6.38
N SER A 75 24.50 1.66 -7.38
CA SER A 75 25.15 1.31 -8.63
C SER A 75 26.46 0.57 -8.34
N PHE A 76 26.78 -0.37 -9.22
CA PHE A 76 28.13 -0.87 -9.50
C PHE A 76 29.24 0.08 -9.00
N GLY A 77 29.94 -0.33 -7.95
CA GLY A 77 31.05 0.40 -7.35
C GLY A 77 32.31 -0.46 -7.34
N ARG A 78 32.97 -0.50 -8.50
CA ARG A 78 34.37 -0.90 -8.77
C ARG A 78 34.70 -2.39 -8.88
#